data_AF-G2Z2P2-F1
#
_entry.id   AF-G2Z2P2-F1
#
_cell.length_a   1.000
_cell.length_b   1.000
_cell.length_c   1.000
_cell.angle_alpha   90.00
_cell.angle_beta   90.00
_cell.angle_gamma   90.00
#
_symmetry.space_group_name_H-M   'P 1'
#
loop_
_entity.id
_entity.type
_entity.pdbx_description
1 polymer ?
#
loop_
_entity_poly.entity_id
_entity_poly.type
_entity_poly.pdbx_seq_one_letter_code
_entity_poly.pdbx_strand_id
1 'polypeptide(L)'
;MHQIQNNQFIDKRLVALGKNPNATAQIEQSELGDFAENMYPNMMAQADDPAFLLKDKIISPNGEAAYGQTVATTRNGVTHASQIEISRAALSSWHTLASTIGHELNHYIYFNTGIYDSWVSKFGVIRADALDEYKAHYWEKQRGGSPSINIMNSNLRTFNTVK
;
A
#
# COMPACT_ATOMS: atom_id res chain seq x y z
N MET A 1 -13.95 -8.43 24.31
CA MET A 1 -13.77 -8.70 22.86
C MET A 1 -14.46 -7.59 22.10
N HIS A 2 -13.71 -6.62 21.56
CA HIS A 2 -14.28 -5.61 20.67
C HIS A 2 -14.49 -6.26 19.30
N GLN A 3 -15.75 -6.37 18.87
CA GLN A 3 -16.10 -6.75 17.51
C GLN A 3 -15.47 -5.72 16.56
N ILE A 4 -14.48 -6.15 15.78
CA ILE A 4 -14.01 -5.38 14.64
C ILE A 4 -15.19 -5.35 13.68
N GLN A 5 -15.85 -4.20 13.56
CA GLN A 5 -16.80 -3.96 12.48
C GLN A 5 -16.04 -4.25 11.18
N ASN A 6 -16.49 -5.23 10.39
CA ASN A 6 -15.97 -5.48 9.05
C ASN A 6 -16.24 -4.21 8.23
N ASN A 7 -15.26 -3.31 8.19
CA ASN A 7 -15.34 -2.13 7.35
C ASN A 7 -15.30 -2.61 5.91
N GLN A 8 -16.37 -2.39 5.15
CA GLN A 8 -16.48 -2.78 3.74
C GLN A 8 -16.19 -1.58 2.83
N PHE A 9 -15.30 -0.66 3.25
CA PHE A 9 -15.06 0.58 2.52
C PHE A 9 -14.66 0.31 1.07
N ILE A 10 -13.66 -0.56 0.85
CA ILE A 10 -13.15 -0.88 -0.49
C ILE A 10 -14.27 -1.44 -1.38
N ASP A 11 -14.97 -2.48 -0.92
CA ASP A 11 -16.05 -3.10 -1.70
C ASP A 11 -17.19 -2.12 -2.01
N LYS A 12 -17.61 -1.31 -1.03
CA LYS A 12 -18.65 -0.31 -1.23
C LYS A 12 -18.24 0.74 -2.25
N ARG A 13 -16.97 1.18 -2.22
CA ARG A 13 -16.46 2.16 -3.19
C ARG A 13 -16.36 1.56 -4.58
N LEU A 14 -15.90 0.32 -4.72
CA LEU A 14 -15.85 -0.39 -5.99
C LEU A 14 -17.25 -0.52 -6.62
N VAL A 15 -18.25 -0.94 -5.84
CA VAL A 15 -19.64 -1.04 -6.30
C VAL A 15 -20.19 0.32 -6.73
N ALA A 16 -19.87 1.39 -5.99
CA ALA A 16 -20.27 2.75 -6.36
C ALA A 16 -19.61 3.23 -7.68
N LEU A 17 -18.45 2.69 -8.03
CA LEU A 17 -17.78 2.91 -9.33
C LEU A 17 -18.24 1.93 -10.42
N GLY A 18 -19.27 1.12 -10.16
CA GLY A 18 -19.78 0.14 -11.11
C GLY A 18 -18.90 -1.10 -11.29
N LYS A 19 -17.98 -1.36 -10.36
CA LYS A 19 -17.05 -2.50 -10.41
C LYS A 19 -17.48 -3.59 -9.44
N ASN A 20 -17.49 -4.85 -9.91
CA ASN A 20 -17.70 -6.02 -9.05
C ASN A 20 -16.38 -6.35 -8.31
N PRO A 21 -16.31 -6.27 -6.97
CA PRO A 21 -15.08 -6.48 -6.22
C PRO A 21 -14.38 -7.82 -6.51
N ASN A 22 -15.15 -8.87 -6.78
CA ASN A 22 -14.65 -10.22 -6.99
C ASN A 22 -14.34 -10.54 -8.47
N ALA A 23 -14.69 -9.66 -9.40
CA ALA A 23 -14.37 -9.85 -10.81
C ALA A 23 -12.91 -9.46 -11.08
N THR A 24 -12.28 -10.15 -12.02
CA THR A 24 -10.94 -9.78 -12.53
C THR A 24 -10.92 -8.32 -12.97
N ALA A 25 -9.92 -7.59 -12.53
CA ALA A 25 -9.77 -6.18 -12.89
C ALA A 25 -9.33 -6.07 -14.35
N GLN A 26 -10.23 -5.57 -15.19
CA GLN A 26 -9.94 -5.20 -16.58
C GLN A 26 -9.54 -3.72 -16.57
N ILE A 27 -8.25 -3.46 -16.58
CA ILE A 27 -7.68 -2.12 -16.52
C ILE A 27 -6.34 -2.09 -17.25
N GLU A 28 -6.10 -1.02 -18.00
CA GLU A 28 -4.85 -0.77 -18.69
C GLU A 28 -3.93 0.17 -17.89
N GLN A 29 -2.64 0.18 -18.27
CA GLN A 29 -1.63 1.05 -17.67
C GLN A 29 -2.08 2.52 -17.55
N SER A 30 -2.70 3.06 -18.60
CA SER A 30 -3.11 4.47 -18.67
C SER A 30 -4.25 4.81 -17.70
N GLU A 31 -4.97 3.81 -17.19
CA GLU A 31 -6.17 4.01 -16.36
C GLU A 31 -5.87 3.85 -14.86
N LEU A 32 -4.66 3.42 -14.49
CA LEU A 32 -4.31 3.16 -13.08
C LEU A 32 -4.39 4.41 -12.20
N GLY A 33 -3.89 5.55 -12.70
CA GLY A 33 -3.94 6.83 -11.99
C GLY A 33 -5.39 7.27 -11.73
N ASP A 34 -6.21 7.33 -12.77
CA ASP A 34 -7.63 7.66 -12.69
C ASP A 34 -8.39 6.71 -11.75
N PHE A 35 -8.07 5.41 -11.79
CA PHE A 35 -8.66 4.45 -10.87
C PHE A 35 -8.26 4.73 -9.41
N ALA A 36 -6.98 5.02 -9.15
CA ALA A 36 -6.49 5.35 -7.82
C ALA A 36 -7.12 6.65 -7.29
N GLU A 37 -7.26 7.68 -8.12
CA GLU A 37 -7.92 8.95 -7.77
C GLU A 37 -9.39 8.75 -7.45
N ASN A 38 -10.10 7.95 -8.25
CA ASN A 38 -11.50 7.64 -7.98
C ASN A 38 -11.69 6.77 -6.74
N MET A 39 -10.78 5.84 -6.46
CA MET A 39 -10.85 4.99 -5.26
C MET A 39 -10.47 5.72 -3.98
N TYR A 40 -9.39 6.51 -4.03
CA TYR A 40 -8.74 7.10 -2.86
C TYR A 40 -8.36 8.58 -3.07
N PRO A 41 -9.33 9.48 -3.36
CA PRO A 41 -9.03 10.86 -3.76
C PRO A 41 -8.20 11.61 -2.71
N ASN A 42 -8.49 11.40 -1.43
CA ASN A 42 -7.75 12.04 -0.34
C ASN A 42 -6.30 11.55 -0.22
N MET A 43 -6.04 10.28 -0.55
CA MET A 43 -4.68 9.73 -0.49
C MET A 43 -3.89 10.15 -1.72
N MET A 44 -4.51 10.18 -2.90
CA MET A 44 -3.90 10.73 -4.12
C MET A 44 -3.53 12.20 -3.95
N ALA A 45 -4.41 13.01 -3.33
CA ALA A 45 -4.10 14.40 -3.02
C ALA A 45 -2.95 14.56 -2.00
N GLN A 46 -2.85 13.66 -1.02
CA GLN A 46 -1.74 13.66 -0.05
C GLN A 46 -0.42 13.16 -0.67
N ALA A 47 -0.52 12.25 -1.64
CA ALA A 47 0.61 11.70 -2.35
C ALA A 47 1.11 12.62 -3.48
N ASP A 48 0.44 13.75 -3.74
CA ASP A 48 0.77 14.70 -4.82
C ASP A 48 0.87 14.04 -6.20
N ASP A 49 -0.17 13.27 -6.54
CA ASP A 49 -0.34 12.59 -7.84
C ASP A 49 0.81 11.64 -8.24
N PRO A 50 0.97 10.49 -7.55
CA PRO A 50 2.04 9.55 -7.83
C PRO A 50 1.89 8.90 -9.22
N ALA A 51 3.02 8.72 -9.89
CA ALA A 51 3.07 7.89 -11.10
C ALA A 51 2.81 6.41 -10.77
N PHE A 52 1.96 5.75 -11.55
CA PHE A 52 1.69 4.31 -11.46
C PHE A 52 2.31 3.56 -12.63
N LEU A 53 2.82 2.35 -12.38
CA LEU A 53 3.38 1.48 -13.42
C LEU A 53 2.94 0.02 -13.22
N LEU A 54 2.26 -0.53 -14.22
CA LEU A 54 1.88 -1.93 -14.30
C LEU A 54 3.09 -2.76 -14.76
N LYS A 55 3.41 -3.79 -13.98
CA LYS A 55 4.51 -4.73 -14.24
C LYS A 55 3.96 -6.14 -14.38
N ASP A 56 4.59 -6.95 -15.21
CA ASP A 56 4.22 -8.36 -15.32
C ASP A 56 4.49 -9.13 -14.01
N LYS A 57 5.57 -8.77 -13.30
CA LYS A 57 5.94 -9.35 -12.01
C LYS A 57 6.72 -8.34 -11.19
N ILE A 58 6.51 -8.37 -9.88
CA ILE A 58 7.34 -7.67 -8.88
C ILE A 58 7.94 -8.75 -7.97
N ILE A 59 9.25 -8.64 -7.73
CA ILE A 59 9.99 -9.49 -6.80
C ILE A 59 10.52 -8.59 -5.70
N SER A 60 10.08 -8.85 -4.47
CA SER A 60 10.58 -8.14 -3.29
C SER A 60 12.04 -8.55 -3.00
N PRO A 61 12.78 -7.78 -2.17
CA PRO A 61 14.20 -8.04 -1.91
C PRO A 61 14.51 -9.44 -1.33
N ASN A 62 13.53 -10.10 -0.70
CA ASN A 62 13.67 -11.45 -0.16
C ASN A 62 13.42 -12.57 -1.20
N GLY A 63 13.11 -12.21 -2.46
CA GLY A 63 12.84 -13.14 -3.56
C GLY A 63 11.36 -13.52 -3.71
N GLU A 64 10.47 -13.01 -2.87
CA GLU A 64 9.04 -13.32 -2.90
C GLU A 64 8.29 -12.45 -3.91
N ALA A 65 7.27 -13.02 -4.56
CA ALA A 65 6.40 -12.27 -5.44
C ALA A 65 5.53 -11.29 -4.65
N ALA A 66 5.45 -10.04 -5.11
CA ALA A 66 4.63 -9.00 -4.50
C ALA A 66 3.50 -8.54 -5.46
N TYR A 67 2.41 -8.05 -4.88
CA TYR A 67 1.31 -7.46 -5.63
C TYR A 67 1.55 -5.99 -5.98
N GLY A 68 2.29 -5.26 -5.13
CA GLY A 68 2.68 -3.87 -5.33
C GLY A 68 4.07 -3.62 -4.79
N GLN A 69 4.63 -2.47 -5.15
CA GLN A 69 5.84 -1.93 -4.55
C GLN A 69 5.90 -0.41 -4.77
N THR A 70 6.17 0.32 -3.71
CA THR A 70 6.55 1.73 -3.78
C THR A 70 8.06 1.84 -4.04
N VAL A 71 8.43 2.45 -5.15
CA VAL A 71 9.85 2.64 -5.51
C VAL A 71 10.34 3.93 -4.86
N ALA A 72 11.24 3.79 -3.91
CA ALA A 72 11.83 4.91 -3.18
C ALA A 72 13.35 4.88 -3.19
N THR A 73 13.95 6.06 -3.06
CA THR A 73 15.40 6.25 -2.95
C THR A 73 15.70 7.14 -1.76
N THR A 74 16.71 6.76 -0.96
CA THR A 74 17.19 7.58 0.15
C THR A 74 18.49 8.29 -0.25
N ARG A 75 18.51 9.62 -0.14
CA ARG A 75 19.71 10.44 -0.38
C ARG A 75 19.90 11.41 0.78
N ASN A 76 21.10 11.43 1.36
CA ASN A 76 21.44 12.30 2.50
C ASN A 76 20.47 12.16 3.69
N GLY A 77 19.96 10.94 3.94
CA GLY A 77 19.01 10.67 5.02
C GLY A 77 17.57 11.09 4.75
N VAL A 78 17.25 11.50 3.51
CA VAL A 78 15.89 11.83 3.08
C VAL A 78 15.41 10.80 2.07
N THR A 79 14.26 10.20 2.32
CA THR A 79 13.66 9.16 1.48
C THR A 79 12.58 9.77 0.59
N HIS A 80 12.68 9.53 -0.72
CA HIS A 80 11.69 9.98 -1.69
C HIS A 80 11.19 8.84 -2.57
N ALA A 81 9.87 8.70 -2.64
CA ALA A 81 9.20 7.79 -3.55
C ALA A 81 9.01 8.44 -4.93
N SER A 82 9.38 7.74 -5.99
CA SER A 82 9.22 8.21 -7.37
C SER A 82 7.95 7.69 -8.03
N GLN A 83 7.59 6.43 -7.77
CA GLN A 83 6.43 5.78 -8.39
C GLN A 83 5.90 4.61 -7.57
N ILE A 84 4.67 4.21 -7.87
CA ILE A 84 4.05 2.98 -7.38
C ILE A 84 4.00 1.96 -8.52
N GLU A 85 4.59 0.79 -8.30
CA GLU A 85 4.51 -0.34 -9.22
C GLU A 85 3.42 -1.31 -8.76
N ILE A 86 2.59 -1.77 -9.70
CA ILE A 86 1.54 -2.75 -9.48
C ILE A 86 1.83 -3.97 -10.34
N SER A 87 1.83 -5.15 -9.74
CA SER A 87 1.98 -6.42 -10.44
C SER A 87 0.67 -6.80 -11.12
N ARG A 88 0.72 -7.39 -12.33
CA ARG A 88 -0.47 -7.95 -13.00
C ARG A 88 -1.19 -8.99 -12.15
N ALA A 89 -0.50 -9.65 -11.23
CA ALA A 89 -1.13 -10.57 -10.28
C ALA A 89 -2.16 -9.88 -9.34
N ALA A 90 -2.00 -8.57 -9.09
CA ALA A 90 -2.95 -7.77 -8.34
C ALA A 90 -4.28 -7.57 -9.09
N LEU A 91 -4.29 -7.77 -10.42
CA LEU A 91 -5.50 -7.67 -11.25
C LEU A 91 -6.42 -8.91 -11.13
N SER A 92 -6.04 -9.90 -10.32
CA SER A 92 -6.87 -11.08 -10.04
C SER A 92 -8.29 -10.73 -9.60
N SER A 93 -8.46 -9.61 -8.88
CA SER A 93 -9.77 -9.02 -8.63
C SER A 93 -9.69 -7.49 -8.44
N TRP A 94 -10.79 -6.78 -8.67
CA TRP A 94 -10.88 -5.35 -8.36
C TRP A 94 -10.60 -5.05 -6.88
N HIS A 95 -11.01 -5.93 -5.97
CA HIS A 95 -10.70 -5.83 -4.55
C HIS A 95 -9.20 -5.91 -4.28
N THR A 96 -8.52 -6.91 -4.87
CA THR A 96 -7.07 -7.09 -4.71
C THR A 96 -6.30 -5.88 -5.23
N LEU A 97 -6.66 -5.39 -6.42
CA LEU A 97 -6.06 -4.19 -7.00
C LEU A 97 -6.26 -2.97 -6.10
N ALA A 98 -7.49 -2.73 -5.65
CA ALA A 98 -7.80 -1.61 -4.78
C ALA A 98 -7.05 -1.67 -3.45
N SER A 99 -7.00 -2.85 -2.80
CA SER A 99 -6.25 -3.05 -1.55
C SER A 99 -4.77 -2.72 -1.76
N THR A 100 -4.18 -3.27 -2.83
CA THR A 100 -2.77 -3.08 -3.19
C THR A 100 -2.45 -1.61 -3.41
N ILE A 101 -3.23 -0.89 -4.23
CA ILE A 101 -3.00 0.55 -4.46
C ILE A 101 -3.07 1.35 -3.16
N GLY A 102 -4.06 1.07 -2.30
CA GLY A 102 -4.19 1.76 -1.03
C GLY A 102 -3.04 1.46 -0.05
N HIS A 103 -2.53 0.24 -0.06
CA HIS A 103 -1.34 -0.16 0.69
C HIS A 103 -0.11 0.64 0.21
N GLU A 104 0.17 0.64 -1.09
CA GLU A 104 1.32 1.36 -1.65
C GLU A 104 1.22 2.88 -1.48
N LEU A 105 0.02 3.45 -1.59
CA LEU A 105 -0.18 4.88 -1.33
C LEU A 105 0.20 5.26 0.12
N ASN A 106 0.04 4.37 1.10
CA ASN A 106 0.51 4.66 2.46
C ASN A 106 2.04 4.84 2.47
N HIS A 107 2.78 3.89 1.91
CA HIS A 107 4.25 3.97 1.79
C HIS A 107 4.69 5.24 1.05
N TYR A 108 4.08 5.51 -0.10
CA TYR A 108 4.38 6.68 -0.91
C TYR A 108 4.21 7.98 -0.11
N ILE A 109 3.09 8.12 0.62
CA ILE A 109 2.83 9.27 1.49
C ILE A 109 3.87 9.35 2.61
N TYR A 110 4.19 8.24 3.29
CA TYR A 110 5.13 8.27 4.40
C TYR A 110 6.55 8.65 3.99
N PHE A 111 7.00 8.21 2.82
CA PHE A 111 8.28 8.61 2.24
C PHE A 111 8.26 10.10 1.87
N ASN A 112 7.30 10.56 1.07
CA ASN A 112 7.32 11.92 0.55
C ASN A 112 6.90 13.02 1.54
N THR A 113 6.30 12.67 2.67
CA THR A 113 5.98 13.60 3.77
C THR A 113 7.07 13.66 4.85
N GLY A 114 8.13 12.85 4.74
CA GLY A 114 9.20 12.75 5.75
C GLY A 114 8.80 12.03 7.04
N ILE A 115 7.59 11.44 7.09
CA ILE A 115 7.13 10.65 8.23
C ILE A 115 8.06 9.44 8.44
N TYR A 116 8.40 8.73 7.37
CA TYR A 116 9.30 7.58 7.44
C TYR A 116 10.69 7.98 7.95
N ASP A 117 11.28 9.06 7.41
CA ASP A 117 12.59 9.55 7.85
C ASP A 117 12.58 9.95 9.35
N SER A 118 11.46 10.48 9.84
CA SER A 118 11.28 10.76 11.27
C SER A 118 11.31 9.48 12.12
N TRP A 119 10.77 8.36 11.61
CA TRP A 119 10.84 7.07 12.28
C TRP A 119 12.24 6.49 12.22
N VAL A 120 12.93 6.61 11.08
CA VAL A 120 14.34 6.18 10.95
C VAL A 120 15.22 6.92 11.95
N SER A 121 15.08 8.25 12.05
CA SER A 121 15.84 9.07 13.00
C SER A 121 15.59 8.67 14.46
N LYS A 122 14.34 8.30 14.79
CA LYS A 122 13.93 7.99 16.17
C LYS A 122 14.19 6.55 16.59
N PHE A 123 14.06 5.60 15.67
CA PHE A 123 14.01 4.16 15.98
C PHE A 123 15.04 3.33 15.20
N GLY A 124 15.72 3.91 14.21
CA GLY A 124 16.56 3.18 13.26
C GLY A 124 15.76 2.52 12.13
N VAL A 125 16.46 2.16 11.05
CA VAL A 125 15.88 1.68 9.78
C VAL A 125 14.98 0.46 9.98
N ILE A 126 15.47 -0.58 10.67
CA ILE A 126 14.73 -1.84 10.87
C ILE A 126 13.36 -1.61 11.52
N ARG A 127 13.30 -0.72 12.51
CA ARG A 127 12.04 -0.42 13.21
C ARG A 127 11.16 0.52 12.40
N ALA A 128 11.74 1.42 11.62
CA ALA A 128 11.00 2.27 10.70
C ALA A 128 10.31 1.43 9.61
N ASP A 129 11.03 0.51 8.95
CA ASP A 129 10.48 -0.42 7.95
C ASP A 129 9.34 -1.26 8.53
N ALA A 130 9.54 -1.80 9.73
CA ALA A 130 8.52 -2.58 10.39
C ALA A 130 7.28 -1.73 10.75
N LEU A 131 7.46 -0.47 11.16
CA LEU A 131 6.34 0.41 11.48
C LEU A 131 5.57 0.85 10.22
N ASP A 132 6.28 1.09 9.13
CA ASP A 132 5.78 1.45 7.81
C ASP A 132 4.83 0.37 7.26
N GLU A 133 5.34 -0.85 7.11
CA GLU A 133 4.58 -2.04 6.70
C GLU A 133 3.41 -2.36 7.64
N TYR A 134 3.62 -2.26 8.95
CA TYR A 134 2.55 -2.47 9.92
C TYR A 134 1.40 -1.48 9.69
N LYS A 135 1.72 -0.20 9.47
CA LYS A 135 0.71 0.84 9.26
C LYS A 135 -0.03 0.66 7.95
N ALA A 136 0.65 0.29 6.87
CA ALA A 136 0.02 0.00 5.58
C ALA A 136 -0.97 -1.18 5.69
N HIS A 137 -0.55 -2.31 6.26
CA HIS A 137 -1.46 -3.45 6.48
C HIS A 137 -2.57 -3.17 7.49
N TYR A 138 -2.29 -2.37 8.53
CA TYR A 138 -3.31 -1.97 9.49
C TYR A 138 -4.37 -1.09 8.82
N TRP A 139 -3.96 -0.17 7.95
CA TRP A 139 -4.88 0.61 7.11
C TRP A 139 -5.72 -0.31 6.21
N GLU A 140 -5.12 -1.29 5.54
CA GLU A 140 -5.86 -2.24 4.68
C GLU A 140 -6.92 -2.97 5.49
N LYS A 141 -6.53 -3.52 6.65
CA LYS A 141 -7.47 -4.18 7.57
C LYS A 141 -8.61 -3.25 7.96
N GLN A 142 -8.30 -2.00 8.29
CA GLN A 142 -9.30 -1.01 8.68
C GLN A 142 -10.23 -0.61 7.54
N ARG A 143 -9.83 -0.76 6.27
CA ARG A 143 -10.64 -0.43 5.09
C ARG A 143 -11.34 -1.63 4.45
N GLY A 144 -11.14 -2.82 5.01
CA GLY A 144 -11.66 -4.07 4.46
C GLY A 144 -10.92 -4.53 3.22
N GLY A 145 -9.62 -4.29 3.15
CA GLY A 145 -8.76 -4.86 2.12
C GLY A 145 -8.33 -6.29 2.46
N SER A 146 -7.25 -6.73 1.81
CA SER A 146 -6.69 -8.07 1.91
C SER A 146 -5.27 -8.06 2.52
N PRO A 147 -5.09 -7.59 3.78
CA PRO A 147 -3.77 -7.51 4.39
C PRO A 147 -3.21 -8.91 4.68
N SER A 148 -1.89 -9.04 4.59
CA SER A 148 -1.20 -10.19 5.17
C SER A 148 -1.13 -10.05 6.69
N ILE A 149 -2.06 -10.71 7.40
CA ILE A 149 -2.12 -10.67 8.87
C ILE A 149 -0.81 -11.18 9.50
N ASN A 150 -0.15 -12.15 8.86
CA ASN A 150 1.14 -12.67 9.32
C ASN A 150 2.25 -11.63 9.21
N ILE A 151 2.36 -10.93 8.06
CA ILE A 151 3.34 -9.85 7.87
C ILE A 151 3.05 -8.70 8.83
N MET A 152 1.80 -8.24 8.92
CA MET A 152 1.38 -7.19 9.86
C MET A 152 1.80 -7.50 11.30
N ASN A 153 1.50 -8.71 11.79
CA ASN A 153 1.86 -9.12 13.16
C ASN A 153 3.36 -9.31 13.34
N SER A 154 4.08 -9.78 12.31
CA SER A 154 5.53 -9.91 12.32
C SER A 154 6.19 -8.54 12.47
N ASN A 155 5.77 -7.57 11.66
CA ASN A 155 6.26 -6.21 11.69
C ASN A 155 5.95 -5.48 13.01
N LEU A 156 4.75 -5.66 13.57
CA LEU A 156 4.46 -5.15 14.91
C LEU A 156 5.38 -5.74 15.99
N ARG A 157 5.74 -7.03 15.89
CA ARG A 157 6.70 -7.64 16.81
C ARG A 157 8.09 -7.04 16.63
N THR A 158 8.60 -6.98 15.39
CA THR A 158 9.90 -6.38 15.07
C THR A 158 10.03 -4.96 15.62
N PHE A 159 9.01 -4.12 15.43
CA PHE A 159 9.00 -2.75 15.96
C PHE A 159 9.13 -2.69 17.50
N ASN A 160 8.57 -3.67 18.21
CA ASN A 160 8.54 -3.71 19.67
C ASN A 160 9.76 -4.40 20.30
N THR A 161 10.45 -5.28 19.57
CA THR A 161 11.50 -6.16 20.15
C THR A 161 12.92 -5.80 19.74
N VAL A 162 13.10 -5.20 18.56
CA VAL A 162 14.43 -4.75 18.10
C VAL A 162 14.78 -3.45 18.83
N LYS A 163 16.02 -3.35 19.33
CA LYS A 163 16.55 -2.16 20.01
C LYS A 163 17.39 -1.32 19.07
#